data_AF-A0A534SVP9-F1
#
_entry.id   AF-A0A534SVP9-F1
#
_cell.length_a   1.000
_cell.length_b   1.000
_cell.length_c   1.000
_cell.angle_alpha   90.00
_cell.angle_beta   90.00
_cell.angle_gamma   90.00
#
_symmetry.space_group_name_H-M   'P 1'
#
loop_
_entity.id
_entity.type
_entity.pdbx_description
1 polymer ?
#
loop_
_entity_poly.entity_id
_entity_poly.type
_entity_poly.pdbx_seq_one_letter_code
_entity_poly.pdbx_strand_id
1 'polypeptide(L)'
;MRAMLFERAGQALRLTDVPTPRPGAGEVLIRVSACAVCHTDLHVVDGELTRPKLPLVPGHEIVGTVAELDQTVGRFRIGDRVGVPWLGWTCDACSYCRNGQENLCDQAKFTGYTIDGGYAEYTVADQRFCFPISEIYNDVEAAPLLCAGLIGYRSLVKAGNAKRLGIYGFGAAAHIVAQVAKYQQRGIYAFTRPGDDEARKFALGLGAVWAGGSNELPPVKLDAAIIFAPVGALVPQALEAVGKGGIVVCGGIHMSDIPSFPYSILWEERSICSVANLTRRDGEEFMALAPKVPVRTRVETFPLEEANEALARLRHGKIQGAAVLVPKPDSA
;
A
#
# COMPACT_ATOMS: atom_id res chain seq x y z
N MET A 1 -6.08 15.99 20.83
CA MET A 1 -5.53 14.66 20.47
C MET A 1 -4.07 14.80 20.15
N ARG A 2 -3.26 13.80 20.48
CA ARG A 2 -1.86 13.70 20.08
C ARG A 2 -1.77 13.26 18.63
N ALA A 3 -0.83 13.86 17.90
CA ALA A 3 -0.52 13.52 16.52
C ALA A 3 0.95 13.76 16.21
N MET A 4 1.46 13.05 15.20
CA MET A 4 2.77 13.29 14.61
C MET A 4 2.61 14.28 13.44
N LEU A 5 3.07 15.51 13.64
CA LEU A 5 2.92 16.59 12.66
C LEU A 5 4.13 16.68 11.74
N PHE A 6 3.87 16.72 10.44
CA PHE A 6 4.82 17.02 9.38
C PHE A 6 4.67 18.48 8.95
N GLU A 7 5.73 19.27 9.12
CA GLU A 7 5.73 20.71 8.82
C GLU A 7 6.56 21.04 7.57
N ARG A 8 7.59 20.22 7.26
CA ARG A 8 8.48 20.45 6.12
C ARG A 8 9.25 19.18 5.74
N ALA A 9 9.46 18.96 4.45
CA ALA A 9 10.29 17.88 3.92
C ALA A 9 11.72 17.91 4.48
N GLY A 10 12.28 16.72 4.73
CA GLY A 10 13.60 16.52 5.31
C GLY A 10 13.69 16.75 6.82
N GLN A 11 12.57 17.06 7.50
CA GLN A 11 12.52 17.19 8.96
C GLN A 11 11.80 16.01 9.60
N ALA A 12 12.20 15.69 10.84
CA ALA A 12 11.52 14.70 11.66
C ALA A 12 10.09 15.17 11.98
N LEU A 13 9.17 14.21 12.13
CA LEU A 13 7.82 14.47 12.59
C LEU A 13 7.85 14.97 14.04
N ARG A 14 7.00 15.94 14.36
CA ARG A 14 6.88 16.50 15.71
C ARG A 14 5.64 15.95 16.41
N LEU A 15 5.82 15.26 17.53
CA LEU A 15 4.71 14.91 18.41
C LEU A 15 4.13 16.19 19.03
N THR A 16 2.82 16.39 18.89
CA THR A 16 2.15 17.59 19.41
C THR A 16 0.67 17.30 19.67
N ASP A 17 0.05 18.12 20.52
CA ASP A 17 -1.39 18.18 20.65
C ASP A 17 -2.00 19.06 19.56
N VAL A 18 -3.05 18.56 18.92
CA VAL A 18 -3.90 19.28 17.97
C VAL A 18 -5.38 19.12 18.34
N PRO A 19 -6.26 20.02 17.89
CA PRO A 19 -7.71 19.82 18.02
C PRO A 19 -8.14 18.50 17.38
N THR A 20 -9.02 17.75 18.05
CA THR A 20 -9.67 16.58 17.44
C THR A 20 -10.52 17.06 16.26
N PRO A 21 -10.38 16.46 15.06
CA PRO A 21 -11.15 16.88 13.90
C PRO A 21 -12.63 16.56 14.10
N ARG A 22 -13.50 17.29 13.39
CA ARG A 22 -14.94 17.03 13.35
C ARG A 22 -15.31 16.48 11.98
N PRO A 23 -16.16 15.44 11.89
CA PRO A 23 -16.58 14.92 10.61
C PRO A 23 -17.43 15.96 9.87
N GLY A 24 -17.11 16.21 8.59
CA GLY A 24 -17.97 16.94 7.67
C GLY A 24 -19.01 16.04 7.00
N ALA A 25 -19.75 16.61 6.03
CA ALA A 25 -20.76 15.86 5.29
C ALA A 25 -20.18 14.59 4.63
N GLY A 26 -20.77 13.44 4.94
CA GLY A 26 -20.36 12.13 4.42
C GLY A 26 -19.10 11.55 5.07
N GLU A 27 -18.52 12.23 6.07
CA GLU A 27 -17.33 11.78 6.78
C GLU A 27 -17.67 11.11 8.12
N VAL A 28 -16.78 10.22 8.53
CA VAL A 28 -16.77 9.60 9.86
C VAL A 28 -15.53 10.04 10.62
N LEU A 29 -15.68 10.30 11.92
CA LEU A 29 -14.57 10.42 12.85
C LEU A 29 -14.18 9.04 13.33
N ILE A 30 -12.90 8.71 13.21
CA ILE A 30 -12.36 7.40 13.53
C ILE A 30 -11.38 7.57 14.68
N ARG A 31 -11.59 6.82 15.76
CA ARG A 31 -10.58 6.60 16.79
C ARG A 31 -9.60 5.57 16.26
N VAL A 32 -8.35 5.98 16.04
CA VAL A 32 -7.32 5.16 15.38
C VAL A 32 -6.79 4.13 16.38
N SER A 33 -6.89 2.85 16.01
CA SER A 33 -6.29 1.75 16.77
C SER A 33 -4.90 1.39 16.25
N ALA A 34 -4.71 1.45 14.93
CA ALA A 34 -3.47 1.10 14.26
C ALA A 34 -3.31 1.89 12.96
N CYS A 35 -2.07 2.26 12.61
CA CYS A 35 -1.74 2.82 11.31
C CYS A 35 -0.42 2.24 10.82
N ALA A 36 -0.41 1.53 9.70
CA ALA A 36 0.84 0.99 9.15
C ALA A 36 1.72 2.10 8.57
N VAL A 37 3.03 1.89 8.63
CA VAL A 37 4.05 2.79 8.08
C VAL A 37 4.45 2.31 6.71
N CYS A 38 4.17 3.12 5.69
CA CYS A 38 4.42 2.80 4.29
C CYS A 38 5.67 3.50 3.76
N HIS A 39 6.25 2.97 2.69
CA HIS A 39 7.27 3.70 1.91
C HIS A 39 6.73 4.99 1.32
N THR A 40 5.43 5.06 1.02
CA THR A 40 4.77 6.31 0.59
C THR A 40 4.92 7.42 1.65
N ASP A 41 4.85 7.10 2.93
CA ASP A 41 5.03 8.11 3.99
C ASP A 41 6.49 8.63 4.00
N LEU A 42 7.47 7.77 3.69
CA LEU A 42 8.85 8.21 3.46
C LEU A 42 8.96 9.13 2.24
N HIS A 43 8.32 8.78 1.11
CA HIS A 43 8.31 9.63 -0.08
C HIS A 43 7.73 11.03 0.20
N VAL A 44 6.75 11.14 1.11
CA VAL A 44 6.22 12.44 1.58
C VAL A 44 7.24 13.16 2.48
N VAL A 45 7.76 12.48 3.50
CA VAL A 45 8.69 13.08 4.48
C VAL A 45 10.01 13.50 3.83
N ASP A 46 10.50 12.73 2.86
CA ASP A 46 11.77 12.96 2.16
C ASP A 46 11.61 13.91 0.96
N GLY A 47 10.38 14.31 0.62
CA GLY A 47 10.10 15.34 -0.39
C GLY A 47 10.06 14.85 -1.84
N GLU A 48 9.99 13.54 -2.08
CA GLU A 48 9.82 12.94 -3.41
C GLU A 48 8.38 13.10 -3.91
N LEU A 49 7.40 13.11 -2.99
CA LEU A 49 6.06 13.64 -3.23
C LEU A 49 6.00 15.11 -2.81
N THR A 50 5.99 16.00 -3.81
CA THR A 50 6.37 17.42 -3.64
C THR A 50 5.23 18.36 -3.27
N ARG A 51 3.97 17.89 -3.19
CA ARG A 51 2.79 18.74 -2.93
C ARG A 51 1.91 18.24 -1.77
N PRO A 52 2.48 17.86 -0.61
CA PRO A 52 1.65 17.59 0.56
C PRO A 52 0.95 18.87 1.00
N LYS A 53 -0.23 18.75 1.62
CA LYS A 53 -0.74 19.85 2.43
C LYS A 53 0.23 20.07 3.58
N LEU A 54 0.38 21.31 4.06
CA LEU A 54 1.20 21.60 5.23
C LEU A 54 0.46 22.59 6.14
N PRO A 55 0.49 22.40 7.48
CA PRO A 55 1.01 21.20 8.16
C PRO A 55 0.12 19.96 7.90
N LEU A 56 0.69 18.76 8.07
CA LEU A 56 0.05 17.48 7.76
C LEU A 56 0.28 16.44 8.85
N VAL A 57 -0.74 15.65 9.16
CA VAL A 57 -0.56 14.36 9.86
C VAL A 57 -0.39 13.25 8.80
N PRO A 58 0.74 12.52 8.73
CA PRO A 58 0.91 11.45 7.75
C PRO A 58 0.16 10.14 8.10
N GLY A 59 0.34 9.10 7.27
CA GLY A 59 -0.19 7.75 7.48
C GLY A 59 -1.53 7.49 6.80
N HIS A 60 -1.63 6.39 6.06
CA HIS A 60 -2.77 6.09 5.17
C HIS A 60 -3.13 4.60 5.12
N GLU A 61 -2.73 3.87 6.15
CA GLU A 61 -3.00 2.44 6.33
C GLU A 61 -3.73 2.26 7.66
N ILE A 62 -4.88 2.91 7.80
CA ILE A 62 -5.50 3.23 9.09
C ILE A 62 -6.57 2.20 9.43
N VAL A 63 -6.50 1.60 10.62
CA VAL A 63 -7.59 0.82 11.21
C VAL A 63 -8.06 1.49 12.49
N GLY A 64 -9.37 1.58 12.66
CA GLY A 64 -9.96 2.16 13.86
C GLY A 64 -11.44 1.88 14.01
N THR A 65 -12.04 2.54 14.98
CA THR A 65 -13.47 2.45 15.29
C THR A 65 -14.15 3.78 15.03
N VAL A 66 -15.32 3.77 14.40
CA VAL A 66 -16.14 4.98 14.20
C VAL A 66 -16.57 5.53 15.56
N ALA A 67 -16.13 6.75 15.89
CA ALA A 67 -16.41 7.43 17.15
C ALA A 67 -17.54 8.46 17.02
N GLU A 68 -17.61 9.15 15.88
CA GLU A 68 -18.65 10.12 15.52
C GLU A 68 -18.89 10.04 14.01
N LEU A 69 -20.05 10.46 13.53
CA LEU A 69 -20.38 10.49 12.11
C LEU A 69 -21.30 11.67 11.82
N ASP A 70 -21.22 12.19 10.60
CA ASP A 70 -22.19 13.15 10.10
C ASP A 70 -23.54 12.47 9.79
N GLN A 71 -24.64 13.22 9.86
CA GLN A 71 -26.00 12.69 9.67
C GLN A 71 -26.24 12.13 8.25
N THR A 72 -25.43 12.53 7.26
CA THR A 72 -25.51 12.01 5.89
C THR A 72 -24.76 10.68 5.70
N VAL A 73 -24.12 10.16 6.75
CA VAL A 73 -23.48 8.84 6.73
C VAL A 73 -24.52 7.73 6.81
N GLY A 74 -24.48 6.81 5.85
CA GLY A 74 -25.41 5.68 5.76
C GLY A 74 -24.74 4.30 5.72
N ARG A 75 -23.43 4.23 5.41
CA ARG A 75 -22.69 2.96 5.29
C ARG A 75 -22.21 2.39 6.62
N PHE A 76 -22.01 3.24 7.63
CA PHE A 76 -21.41 2.87 8.92
C PHE A 76 -22.17 3.47 10.10
N ARG A 77 -21.95 2.90 11.28
CA ARG A 77 -22.50 3.33 12.57
C ARG A 77 -21.38 3.53 13.57
N ILE A 78 -21.65 4.30 14.62
CA ILE A 78 -20.73 4.43 15.76
C ILE A 78 -20.46 3.03 16.33
N GLY A 79 -19.19 2.73 16.57
CA GLY A 79 -18.72 1.41 17.01
C GLY A 79 -18.28 0.48 15.89
N ASP A 80 -18.59 0.78 14.62
CA ASP A 80 -18.11 -0.04 13.51
C ASP A 80 -16.60 0.06 13.34
N ARG A 81 -15.98 -1.06 12.97
CA ARG A 81 -14.55 -1.16 12.70
C ARG A 81 -14.26 -0.95 11.22
N VAL A 82 -13.42 0.04 10.92
CA VAL A 82 -13.18 0.52 9.56
C VAL A 82 -11.69 0.65 9.25
N GLY A 83 -11.37 0.43 7.98
CA GLY A 83 -10.08 0.67 7.37
C GLY A 83 -10.13 1.88 6.43
N VAL A 84 -9.11 2.73 6.45
CA VAL A 84 -8.97 3.88 5.56
C VAL A 84 -7.68 3.76 4.74
N PRO A 85 -7.77 3.78 3.39
CA PRO A 85 -6.63 3.65 2.50
C PRO A 85 -6.05 5.02 2.08
N TRP A 86 -5.07 4.98 1.17
CA TRP A 86 -4.48 6.13 0.49
C TRP A 86 -5.48 7.03 -0.25
N LEU A 87 -6.31 6.50 -1.15
CA LEU A 87 -7.29 7.31 -1.88
C LEU A 87 -8.46 7.63 -0.94
N GLY A 88 -8.58 8.89 -0.52
CA GLY A 88 -9.53 9.31 0.51
C GLY A 88 -10.76 10.05 -0.01
N TRP A 89 -10.71 10.62 -1.22
CA TRP A 89 -11.84 11.31 -1.84
C TRP A 89 -11.68 11.45 -3.36
N THR A 90 -12.80 11.47 -4.10
CA THR A 90 -12.85 11.81 -5.53
C THR A 90 -14.10 12.64 -5.85
N CYS A 91 -14.09 13.35 -7.00
CA CYS A 91 -15.21 14.21 -7.39
C CYS A 91 -16.48 13.47 -7.79
N ASP A 92 -16.39 12.16 -8.09
CA ASP A 92 -17.48 11.30 -8.57
C ASP A 92 -18.22 11.79 -9.84
N ALA A 93 -17.71 12.84 -10.49
CA ALA A 93 -18.35 13.48 -11.64
C ALA A 93 -17.51 13.47 -12.91
N CYS A 94 -16.17 13.33 -12.84
CA CYS A 94 -15.34 13.32 -14.05
C CYS A 94 -15.50 12.02 -14.86
N SER A 95 -14.99 12.00 -16.10
CA SER A 95 -15.04 10.82 -16.98
C SER A 95 -14.44 9.58 -16.33
N TYR A 96 -13.30 9.72 -15.63
CA TYR A 96 -12.67 8.62 -14.91
C TYR A 96 -13.58 8.06 -13.82
N CYS A 97 -14.16 8.91 -12.96
CA CYS A 97 -15.04 8.46 -11.90
C CYS A 97 -16.30 7.77 -12.44
N ARG A 98 -16.93 8.33 -13.48
CA ARG A 98 -18.13 7.75 -14.11
C ARG A 98 -17.85 6.40 -14.78
N ASN A 99 -16.60 6.13 -15.15
CA ASN A 99 -16.15 4.88 -15.75
C ASN A 99 -15.57 3.88 -14.74
N GLY A 100 -15.71 4.12 -13.42
CA GLY A 100 -15.15 3.24 -12.38
C GLY A 100 -13.62 3.24 -12.34
N GLN A 101 -13.00 4.36 -12.75
CA GLN A 101 -11.56 4.61 -12.74
C GLN A 101 -11.23 5.80 -11.85
N GLU A 102 -11.95 5.97 -10.73
CA GLU A 102 -11.80 7.10 -9.80
C GLU A 102 -10.38 7.25 -9.25
N ASN A 103 -9.59 6.18 -9.29
CA ASN A 103 -8.16 6.19 -9.01
C ASN A 103 -7.34 7.17 -9.90
N LEU A 104 -7.90 7.60 -11.04
CA LEU A 104 -7.35 8.56 -11.99
C LEU A 104 -8.03 9.94 -11.92
N CYS A 105 -8.82 10.22 -10.88
CA CYS A 105 -9.53 11.48 -10.75
C CYS A 105 -8.55 12.67 -10.61
N ASP A 106 -8.70 13.69 -11.46
CA ASP A 106 -7.88 14.92 -11.41
C ASP A 106 -8.11 15.76 -10.14
N GLN A 107 -9.19 15.49 -9.40
CA GLN A 107 -9.52 16.13 -8.12
C GLN A 107 -9.38 15.16 -6.94
N ALA A 108 -8.71 14.03 -7.12
CA ALA A 108 -8.50 13.07 -6.04
C ALA A 108 -7.81 13.74 -4.85
N LYS A 109 -8.24 13.37 -3.63
CA LYS A 109 -7.54 13.68 -2.40
C LYS A 109 -7.07 12.39 -1.74
N PHE A 110 -5.93 12.49 -1.07
CA PHE A 110 -5.20 11.37 -0.51
C PHE A 110 -5.01 11.53 1.00
N THR A 111 -5.36 10.49 1.74
CA THR A 111 -5.16 10.35 3.19
C THR A 111 -3.67 10.40 3.51
N GLY A 112 -3.27 11.15 4.53
CA GLY A 112 -1.85 11.30 4.89
C GLY A 112 -1.02 12.08 3.86
N TYR A 113 -1.65 12.87 2.97
CA TYR A 113 -0.96 13.71 1.99
C TYR A 113 -1.70 15.02 1.71
N THR A 114 -2.94 14.97 1.20
CA THR A 114 -3.81 16.16 1.02
C THR A 114 -4.98 16.19 2.01
N ILE A 115 -5.18 15.11 2.76
CA ILE A 115 -6.07 14.96 3.91
C ILE A 115 -5.18 14.50 5.08
N ASP A 116 -5.52 14.86 6.32
CA ASP A 116 -4.77 14.35 7.48
C ASP A 116 -4.93 12.83 7.59
N GLY A 117 -3.87 12.17 8.03
CA GLY A 117 -3.73 10.73 8.08
C GLY A 117 -3.94 10.12 9.46
N GLY A 118 -3.39 8.91 9.64
CA GLY A 118 -3.58 8.07 10.82
C GLY A 118 -2.44 8.10 11.84
N TYR A 119 -1.41 8.92 11.67
CA TYR A 119 -0.38 9.13 12.70
C TYR A 119 -0.92 10.07 13.80
N ALA A 120 -2.08 9.74 14.35
CA ALA A 120 -2.81 10.49 15.36
C ALA A 120 -3.76 9.55 16.13
N GLU A 121 -4.31 10.02 17.24
CA GLU A 121 -5.33 9.28 18.01
C GLU A 121 -6.70 9.29 17.30
N TYR A 122 -7.01 10.33 16.53
CA TYR A 122 -8.23 10.40 15.73
C TYR A 122 -7.96 10.94 14.31
N THR A 123 -8.80 10.55 13.37
CA THR A 123 -8.78 11.07 11.99
C THR A 123 -10.19 11.11 11.42
N VAL A 124 -10.41 11.87 10.34
CA VAL A 124 -11.66 11.86 9.59
C VAL A 124 -11.46 11.22 8.23
N ALA A 125 -12.47 10.48 7.77
CA ALA A 125 -12.45 9.86 6.46
C ALA A 125 -13.83 9.87 5.81
N ASP A 126 -13.87 10.04 4.49
CA ASP A 126 -15.10 9.91 3.71
C ASP A 126 -15.57 8.45 3.73
N GLN A 127 -16.83 8.20 4.10
CA GLN A 127 -17.39 6.86 4.22
C GLN A 127 -17.29 6.04 2.92
N ARG A 128 -17.21 6.70 1.74
CA ARG A 128 -17.12 6.03 0.44
C ARG A 128 -15.79 5.29 0.27
N PHE A 129 -14.76 5.72 0.98
CA PHE A 129 -13.40 5.18 0.91
C PHE A 129 -13.02 4.35 2.14
N CYS A 130 -13.92 4.25 3.12
CA CYS A 130 -13.75 3.34 4.25
C CYS A 130 -14.16 1.92 3.88
N PHE A 131 -13.42 0.92 4.37
CA PHE A 131 -13.71 -0.50 4.18
C PHE A 131 -13.99 -1.19 5.52
N PRO A 132 -14.97 -2.11 5.59
CA PRO A 132 -15.16 -2.93 6.79
C PRO A 132 -13.95 -3.86 6.99
N ILE A 133 -13.53 -4.02 8.24
CA ILE A 133 -12.45 -4.96 8.59
C ILE A 133 -13.05 -6.26 9.13
N SER A 134 -12.66 -7.40 8.53
CA SER A 134 -13.10 -8.71 8.99
C SER A 134 -12.61 -9.01 10.41
N GLU A 135 -13.46 -9.64 11.22
CA GLU A 135 -13.17 -10.03 12.61
C GLU A 135 -11.98 -11.00 12.72
N ILE A 136 -11.60 -11.70 11.64
CA ILE A 136 -10.46 -12.62 11.69
C ILE A 136 -9.11 -11.91 11.86
N TYR A 137 -9.05 -10.61 11.54
CA TYR A 137 -7.84 -9.81 11.64
C TYR A 137 -7.89 -8.96 12.89
N ASN A 138 -6.80 -8.90 13.65
CA ASN A 138 -6.64 -7.82 14.63
C ASN A 138 -6.27 -6.49 13.92
N ASP A 139 -6.31 -5.37 14.65
CA ASP A 139 -6.11 -4.04 14.05
C ASP A 139 -4.73 -3.85 13.43
N VAL A 140 -3.71 -4.39 14.10
CA VAL A 140 -2.32 -4.28 13.65
C VAL A 140 -2.08 -5.09 12.38
N GLU A 141 -2.66 -6.29 12.28
CA GLU A 141 -2.56 -7.16 11.10
C GLU A 141 -3.40 -6.64 9.92
N ALA A 142 -4.52 -5.97 10.20
CA ALA A 142 -5.37 -5.40 9.17
C ALA A 142 -4.78 -4.13 8.54
N ALA A 143 -4.03 -3.32 9.30
CA ALA A 143 -3.52 -2.04 8.82
C ALA A 143 -2.70 -2.16 7.51
N PRO A 144 -1.71 -3.07 7.38
CA PRO A 144 -0.96 -3.27 6.13
C PRO A 144 -1.80 -3.66 4.91
N LEU A 145 -3.00 -4.18 5.12
CA LEU A 145 -3.89 -4.58 4.03
C LEU A 145 -4.38 -3.35 3.24
N LEU A 146 -4.42 -2.17 3.86
CA LEU A 146 -5.07 -0.95 3.34
C LEU A 146 -4.20 -0.11 2.40
N CYS A 147 -2.92 -0.45 2.23
CA CYS A 147 -2.13 0.03 1.09
C CYS A 147 -1.35 -1.12 0.47
N ALA A 148 -0.45 -1.78 1.21
CA ALA A 148 0.38 -2.85 0.67
C ALA A 148 -0.47 -4.01 0.11
N GLY A 149 -1.57 -4.37 0.81
CA GLY A 149 -2.55 -5.34 0.32
C GLY A 149 -3.31 -4.86 -0.92
N LEU A 150 -3.92 -3.68 -0.85
CA LEU A 150 -4.72 -3.11 -1.95
C LEU A 150 -3.93 -2.89 -3.25
N ILE A 151 -2.76 -2.26 -3.16
CA ILE A 151 -1.87 -2.02 -4.30
C ILE A 151 -1.31 -3.35 -4.82
N GLY A 152 -1.00 -4.28 -3.91
CA GLY A 152 -0.63 -5.65 -4.27
C GLY A 152 -1.71 -6.33 -5.11
N TYR A 153 -2.95 -6.34 -4.63
CA TYR A 153 -4.08 -6.93 -5.32
C TYR A 153 -4.35 -6.27 -6.68
N ARG A 154 -4.37 -4.94 -6.75
CA ARG A 154 -4.56 -4.22 -8.02
C ARG A 154 -3.45 -4.55 -9.03
N SER A 155 -2.21 -4.66 -8.57
CA SER A 155 -1.08 -5.09 -9.41
C SER A 155 -1.25 -6.52 -9.91
N LEU A 156 -1.78 -7.43 -9.07
CA LEU A 156 -2.10 -8.80 -9.45
C LEU A 156 -3.22 -8.87 -10.49
N VAL A 157 -4.26 -8.03 -10.36
CA VAL A 157 -5.33 -7.90 -11.36
C VAL A 157 -4.76 -7.44 -12.69
N LYS A 158 -3.85 -6.45 -12.69
CA LYS A 158 -3.15 -5.99 -13.91
C LYS A 158 -2.27 -7.08 -14.53
N ALA A 159 -1.69 -7.97 -13.72
CA ALA A 159 -0.95 -9.13 -14.20
C ALA A 159 -1.85 -10.24 -14.80
N GLY A 160 -3.17 -10.05 -14.85
CA GLY A 160 -4.12 -10.95 -15.52
C GLY A 160 -4.11 -12.35 -14.93
N ASN A 161 -4.14 -13.37 -15.79
CA ASN A 161 -4.18 -14.80 -15.41
C ASN A 161 -2.79 -15.47 -15.48
N ALA A 162 -1.72 -14.71 -15.29
CA ALA A 162 -0.35 -15.21 -15.30
C ALA A 162 -0.18 -16.46 -14.41
N LYS A 163 0.29 -17.57 -14.98
CA LYS A 163 0.57 -18.80 -14.24
C LYS A 163 1.93 -18.73 -13.55
N ARG A 164 2.91 -18.06 -14.18
CA ARG A 164 4.25 -17.79 -13.65
C ARG A 164 4.39 -16.29 -13.43
N LEU A 165 4.35 -15.89 -12.16
CA LEU A 165 4.36 -14.50 -11.74
C LEU A 165 5.70 -14.13 -11.11
N GLY A 166 6.42 -13.21 -11.75
CA GLY A 166 7.58 -12.53 -11.16
C GLY A 166 7.15 -11.46 -10.17
N ILE A 167 7.82 -11.38 -9.02
CA ILE A 167 7.61 -10.32 -8.03
C ILE A 167 8.97 -9.71 -7.67
N TYR A 168 9.20 -8.47 -8.08
CA TYR A 168 10.43 -7.71 -7.84
C TYR A 168 10.27 -6.76 -6.66
N GLY A 169 11.15 -6.91 -5.66
CA GLY A 169 11.06 -6.19 -4.39
C GLY A 169 10.16 -6.91 -3.40
N PHE A 170 10.74 -7.81 -2.60
CA PHE A 170 9.99 -8.72 -1.72
C PHE A 170 9.69 -8.11 -0.33
N GLY A 171 9.00 -6.96 -0.30
CA GLY A 171 8.61 -6.23 0.91
C GLY A 171 7.16 -6.48 1.37
N ALA A 172 6.53 -5.46 1.96
CA ALA A 172 5.15 -5.54 2.48
C ALA A 172 4.12 -5.99 1.43
N ALA A 173 4.04 -5.31 0.29
CA ALA A 173 3.06 -5.64 -0.76
C ALA A 173 3.30 -7.04 -1.37
N ALA A 174 4.58 -7.37 -1.60
CA ALA A 174 4.98 -8.64 -2.19
C ALA A 174 4.59 -9.85 -1.34
N HIS A 175 4.83 -9.82 -0.03
CA HIS A 175 4.51 -10.97 0.82
C HIS A 175 3.00 -11.17 1.02
N ILE A 176 2.21 -10.09 0.98
CA ILE A 176 0.75 -10.16 1.00
C ILE A 176 0.24 -10.76 -0.31
N VAL A 177 0.63 -10.18 -1.46
CA VAL A 177 0.11 -10.61 -2.76
C VAL A 177 0.61 -12.00 -3.15
N ALA A 178 1.79 -12.43 -2.69
CA ALA A 178 2.29 -13.78 -2.88
C ALA A 178 1.33 -14.83 -2.29
N GLN A 179 0.72 -14.58 -1.13
CA GLN A 179 -0.25 -15.50 -0.53
C GLN A 179 -1.52 -15.59 -1.38
N VAL A 180 -2.00 -14.46 -1.91
CA VAL A 180 -3.15 -14.43 -2.83
C VAL A 180 -2.83 -15.16 -4.13
N ALA A 181 -1.66 -14.92 -4.73
CA ALA A 181 -1.23 -15.58 -5.95
C ALA A 181 -1.10 -17.11 -5.74
N LYS A 182 -0.59 -17.54 -4.60
CA LYS A 182 -0.50 -18.96 -4.23
C LYS A 182 -1.87 -19.59 -4.04
N TYR A 183 -2.80 -18.90 -3.39
CA TYR A 183 -4.20 -19.35 -3.27
C TYR A 183 -4.86 -19.50 -4.64
N GLN A 184 -4.52 -18.63 -5.60
CA GLN A 184 -4.91 -18.73 -7.01
C GLN A 184 -4.08 -19.76 -7.82
N GLN A 185 -3.25 -20.58 -7.16
CA GLN A 185 -2.42 -21.63 -7.77
C GLN A 185 -1.42 -21.11 -8.83
N ARG A 186 -0.93 -19.88 -8.65
CA ARG A 186 0.14 -19.31 -9.51
C ARG A 186 1.51 -19.67 -8.96
N GLY A 187 2.45 -19.98 -9.83
CA GLY A 187 3.86 -20.14 -9.52
C GLY A 187 4.52 -18.78 -9.32
N ILE A 188 5.07 -18.55 -8.13
CA ILE A 188 5.68 -17.28 -7.73
C ILE A 188 7.20 -17.36 -7.89
N TYR A 189 7.77 -16.37 -8.58
CA TYR A 189 9.21 -16.21 -8.82
C TYR A 189 9.64 -14.89 -8.17
N ALA A 190 10.29 -14.98 -7.01
CA ALA A 190 10.66 -13.81 -6.23
C ALA A 190 12.04 -13.27 -6.63
N PHE A 191 12.11 -11.97 -6.88
CA PHE A 191 13.33 -11.24 -7.17
C PHE A 191 13.62 -10.29 -6.02
N THR A 192 14.67 -10.60 -5.27
CA THR A 192 15.11 -9.82 -4.11
C THR A 192 16.30 -8.93 -4.46
N ARG A 193 16.71 -8.05 -3.55
CA ARG A 193 17.96 -7.33 -3.71
C ARG A 193 19.12 -8.34 -3.81
N PRO A 194 20.12 -8.15 -4.68
CA PRO A 194 21.27 -9.04 -4.73
C PRO A 194 21.92 -9.18 -3.35
N GLY A 195 22.12 -10.42 -2.89
CA GLY A 195 22.68 -10.74 -1.56
C GLY A 195 21.69 -10.68 -0.39
N ASP A 196 20.40 -10.41 -0.63
CA ASP A 196 19.38 -10.41 0.41
C ASP A 196 18.83 -11.82 0.65
N ASP A 197 19.60 -12.64 1.35
CA ASP A 197 19.27 -14.04 1.63
C ASP A 197 18.07 -14.20 2.57
N GLU A 198 17.83 -13.22 3.44
CA GLU A 198 16.67 -13.24 4.33
C GLU A 198 15.36 -13.03 3.56
N ALA A 199 15.32 -12.07 2.63
CA ALA A 199 14.17 -11.92 1.75
C ALA A 199 13.95 -13.16 0.85
N ARG A 200 15.02 -13.80 0.38
CA ARG A 200 14.92 -15.03 -0.43
C ARG A 200 14.31 -16.18 0.37
N LYS A 201 14.83 -16.44 1.59
CA LYS A 201 14.26 -17.45 2.50
C LYS A 201 12.81 -17.14 2.83
N PHE A 202 12.48 -15.87 3.07
CA PHE A 202 11.12 -15.46 3.36
C PHE A 202 10.18 -15.74 2.18
N ALA A 203 10.58 -15.41 0.96
CA ALA A 203 9.80 -15.70 -0.25
C ALA A 203 9.57 -17.21 -0.44
N LEU A 204 10.61 -18.03 -0.30
CA LEU A 204 10.51 -19.49 -0.38
C LEU A 204 9.59 -20.05 0.72
N GLY A 205 9.70 -19.53 1.95
CA GLY A 205 8.83 -19.91 3.07
C GLY A 205 7.36 -19.60 2.83
N LEU A 206 7.04 -18.58 2.04
CA LEU A 206 5.67 -18.27 1.61
C LEU A 206 5.19 -19.14 0.44
N GLY A 207 6.07 -19.94 -0.17
CA GLY A 207 5.77 -20.84 -1.27
C GLY A 207 6.16 -20.32 -2.64
N ALA A 208 7.12 -19.38 -2.73
CA ALA A 208 7.77 -19.11 -4.01
C ALA A 208 8.43 -20.37 -4.57
N VAL A 209 8.26 -20.60 -5.87
CA VAL A 209 8.86 -21.73 -6.60
C VAL A 209 10.35 -21.48 -6.84
N TRP A 210 10.74 -20.21 -6.93
CA TRP A 210 12.11 -19.77 -7.09
C TRP A 210 12.29 -18.41 -6.43
N ALA A 211 13.48 -18.19 -5.85
CA ALA A 211 13.89 -16.89 -5.32
C ALA A 211 15.35 -16.62 -5.68
N GLY A 212 15.64 -15.47 -6.27
CA GLY A 212 16.98 -15.06 -6.69
C GLY A 212 17.16 -13.54 -6.62
N GLY A 213 18.38 -13.08 -6.90
CA GLY A 213 18.66 -11.65 -7.02
C GLY A 213 17.93 -11.02 -8.20
N SER A 214 17.62 -9.73 -8.12
CA SER A 214 16.94 -9.00 -9.19
C SER A 214 17.77 -8.91 -10.47
N ASN A 215 19.08 -9.10 -10.38
CA ASN A 215 20.03 -9.18 -11.49
C ASN A 215 20.18 -10.59 -12.08
N GLU A 216 19.44 -11.58 -11.56
CA GLU A 216 19.45 -12.96 -12.04
C GLU A 216 18.20 -13.21 -12.90
N LEU A 217 18.27 -14.20 -13.80
CA LEU A 217 17.11 -14.67 -14.55
C LEU A 217 16.51 -15.91 -13.89
N PRO A 218 15.17 -16.04 -13.88
CA PRO A 218 14.52 -17.26 -13.42
C PRO A 218 14.81 -18.43 -14.39
N PRO A 219 14.68 -19.68 -13.94
CA PRO A 219 14.96 -20.86 -14.79
C PRO A 219 13.97 -21.03 -15.95
N VAL A 220 12.86 -20.28 -15.96
CA VAL A 220 11.84 -20.30 -17.00
C VAL A 220 11.35 -18.89 -17.29
N LYS A 221 10.92 -18.62 -18.52
CA LYS A 221 10.23 -17.35 -18.85
C LYS A 221 8.93 -17.22 -18.07
N LEU A 222 8.63 -15.99 -17.65
CA LEU A 222 7.46 -15.65 -16.86
C LEU A 222 6.30 -15.17 -17.74
N ASP A 223 5.07 -15.28 -17.25
CA ASP A 223 3.88 -14.77 -17.94
C ASP A 223 3.64 -13.29 -17.61
N ALA A 224 3.96 -12.89 -16.37
CA ALA A 224 3.92 -11.50 -15.92
C ALA A 224 5.00 -11.24 -14.86
N ALA A 225 5.35 -9.98 -14.67
CA ALA A 225 6.19 -9.50 -13.58
C ALA A 225 5.56 -8.26 -12.92
N ILE A 226 5.56 -8.21 -11.59
CA ILE A 226 5.15 -7.04 -10.81
C ILE A 226 6.40 -6.46 -10.14
N ILE A 227 6.60 -5.14 -10.27
CA ILE A 227 7.73 -4.41 -9.69
C ILE A 227 7.22 -3.50 -8.58
N PHE A 228 7.53 -3.85 -7.33
CA PHE A 228 7.30 -2.99 -6.15
C PHE A 228 8.54 -2.20 -5.74
N ALA A 229 9.73 -2.66 -6.13
CA ALA A 229 10.97 -1.93 -5.85
C ALA A 229 10.99 -0.58 -6.64
N PRO A 230 11.39 0.55 -6.01
CA PRO A 230 11.36 1.87 -6.63
C PRO A 230 12.56 2.11 -7.58
N VAL A 231 12.91 1.11 -8.40
CA VAL A 231 14.11 1.10 -9.25
C VAL A 231 13.72 0.89 -10.72
N GLY A 232 13.73 1.97 -11.51
CA GLY A 232 13.34 1.95 -12.92
C GLY A 232 14.20 1.03 -13.81
N ALA A 233 15.47 0.82 -13.44
CA ALA A 233 16.36 -0.12 -14.13
C ALA A 233 15.90 -1.60 -14.05
N LEU A 234 14.95 -1.93 -13.17
CA LEU A 234 14.34 -3.27 -13.12
C LEU A 234 13.34 -3.50 -14.25
N VAL A 235 12.82 -2.44 -14.90
CA VAL A 235 11.82 -2.60 -15.97
C VAL A 235 12.41 -3.34 -17.17
N PRO A 236 13.57 -2.97 -17.75
CA PRO A 236 14.20 -3.76 -18.80
C PRO A 236 14.54 -5.20 -18.37
N GLN A 237 15.04 -5.38 -17.13
CA GLN A 237 15.36 -6.71 -16.59
C GLN A 237 14.12 -7.61 -16.49
N ALA A 238 13.00 -7.05 -16.04
CA ALA A 238 11.73 -7.76 -15.98
C ALA A 238 11.17 -8.09 -17.37
N LEU A 239 11.34 -7.19 -18.36
CA LEU A 239 10.96 -7.47 -19.75
C LEU A 239 11.76 -8.62 -20.34
N GLU A 240 13.06 -8.71 -20.02
CA GLU A 240 13.88 -9.85 -20.41
C GLU A 240 13.44 -11.15 -19.71
N ALA A 241 12.97 -11.09 -18.46
CA ALA A 241 12.49 -12.25 -17.72
C ALA A 241 11.14 -12.79 -18.21
N VAL A 242 10.26 -11.93 -18.73
CA VAL A 242 8.94 -12.36 -19.26
C VAL A 242 9.03 -12.91 -20.70
N GLY A 243 8.16 -13.87 -20.99
CA GLY A 243 8.00 -14.44 -22.33
C GLY A 243 7.37 -13.47 -23.32
N LYS A 244 7.23 -13.92 -24.57
CA LYS A 244 6.44 -13.24 -25.61
C LYS A 244 5.02 -13.00 -25.09
N GLY A 245 4.43 -11.84 -25.38
CA GLY A 245 3.11 -11.47 -24.88
C GLY A 245 3.04 -11.15 -23.38
N GLY A 246 4.16 -11.22 -22.65
CA GLY A 246 4.20 -11.02 -21.20
C GLY A 246 4.02 -9.55 -20.79
N ILE A 247 3.61 -9.33 -19.55
CA ILE A 247 3.37 -7.99 -19.00
C ILE A 247 4.28 -7.68 -17.81
N VAL A 248 4.83 -6.46 -17.80
CA VAL A 248 5.54 -5.88 -16.66
C VAL A 248 4.66 -4.79 -16.03
N VAL A 249 4.32 -4.95 -14.75
CA VAL A 249 3.44 -4.07 -13.98
C VAL A 249 4.27 -3.31 -12.95
N CYS A 250 4.37 -1.99 -13.09
CA CYS A 250 4.99 -1.11 -12.10
C CYS A 250 3.99 -0.75 -10.99
N GLY A 251 4.20 -1.25 -9.78
CA GLY A 251 3.30 -1.08 -8.63
C GLY A 251 3.70 0.02 -7.63
N GLY A 252 4.89 0.62 -7.77
CA GLY A 252 5.36 1.69 -6.89
C GLY A 252 4.71 3.04 -7.20
N ILE A 253 4.41 3.83 -6.17
CA ILE A 253 3.94 5.22 -6.31
C ILE A 253 5.04 6.17 -6.82
N HIS A 254 6.29 5.83 -6.52
CA HIS A 254 7.48 6.54 -6.94
C HIS A 254 8.55 5.51 -7.35
N MET A 255 9.34 5.83 -8.37
CA MET A 255 10.52 5.07 -8.77
C MET A 255 11.50 5.97 -9.48
N SER A 256 12.78 5.56 -9.50
CA SER A 256 13.77 6.21 -10.36
C SER A 256 13.36 6.11 -11.84
N ASP A 257 13.93 6.98 -12.68
CA ASP A 257 13.71 6.94 -14.12
C ASP A 257 13.95 5.54 -14.72
N ILE A 258 13.11 5.19 -15.68
CA ILE A 258 13.28 3.99 -16.49
C ILE A 258 14.34 4.32 -17.56
N PRO A 259 15.49 3.61 -17.59
CA PRO A 259 16.55 3.90 -18.55
C PRO A 259 16.12 3.51 -19.97
N SER A 260 16.84 4.00 -20.98
CA SER A 260 16.67 3.51 -22.34
C SER A 260 17.05 2.02 -22.45
N PHE A 261 16.36 1.30 -23.34
CA PHE A 261 16.62 -0.10 -23.61
C PHE A 261 16.33 -0.44 -25.09
N PRO A 262 16.97 -1.48 -25.66
CA PRO A 262 16.71 -1.90 -27.03
C PRO A 262 15.24 -2.28 -27.25
N TYR A 263 14.64 -1.80 -28.36
CA TYR A 263 13.26 -2.14 -28.71
C TYR A 263 13.01 -3.65 -28.85
N SER A 264 14.04 -4.43 -29.18
CA SER A 264 13.97 -5.89 -29.27
C SER A 264 13.50 -6.56 -27.97
N ILE A 265 13.76 -5.93 -26.81
CA ILE A 265 13.28 -6.42 -25.51
C ILE A 265 11.75 -6.29 -25.42
N LEU A 266 11.14 -5.26 -26.03
CA LEU A 266 9.69 -5.02 -26.01
C LEU A 266 8.92 -5.67 -27.17
N TRP A 267 9.53 -5.74 -28.36
CA TRP A 267 8.88 -6.03 -29.66
C TRP A 267 7.91 -7.22 -29.68
N GLU A 268 8.20 -8.31 -28.98
CA GLU A 268 7.44 -9.57 -29.07
C GLU A 268 6.12 -9.55 -28.29
N GLU A 269 5.32 -8.51 -28.51
CA GLU A 269 4.03 -8.22 -27.86
C GLU A 269 4.11 -8.09 -26.34
N ARG A 270 5.29 -7.77 -25.80
CA ARG A 270 5.40 -7.47 -24.36
C ARG A 270 4.77 -6.12 -24.07
N SER A 271 4.26 -5.97 -22.86
CA SER A 271 3.64 -4.74 -22.40
C SER A 271 4.25 -4.26 -21.09
N ILE A 272 4.25 -2.94 -20.91
CA ILE A 272 4.61 -2.27 -19.66
C ILE A 272 3.40 -1.43 -19.24
N CYS A 273 2.97 -1.55 -18.00
CA CYS A 273 1.93 -0.68 -17.46
C CYS A 273 2.23 -0.28 -16.02
N SER A 274 1.62 0.81 -15.55
CA SER A 274 1.68 1.23 -14.15
C SER A 274 0.37 0.97 -13.41
N VAL A 275 0.47 0.97 -12.09
CA VAL A 275 -0.67 1.07 -11.16
C VAL A 275 -0.63 2.46 -10.54
N ALA A 276 -1.74 3.20 -10.65
CA ALA A 276 -1.93 4.47 -9.98
C ALA A 276 -3.06 4.34 -8.96
N ASN A 277 -2.76 4.59 -7.68
CA ASN A 277 -3.71 4.55 -6.56
C ASN A 277 -4.51 3.22 -6.52
N LEU A 278 -5.77 3.26 -6.11
CA LEU A 278 -6.71 2.13 -6.15
C LEU A 278 -8.12 2.63 -6.40
N THR A 279 -8.98 1.79 -6.97
CA THR A 279 -10.43 2.05 -7.05
C THR A 279 -11.11 1.48 -5.80
N ARG A 280 -12.29 1.99 -5.45
CA ARG A 280 -13.11 1.42 -4.37
C ARG A 280 -13.43 -0.04 -4.63
N ARG A 281 -13.66 -0.40 -5.89
CA ARG A 281 -13.89 -1.78 -6.33
C ARG A 281 -12.68 -2.68 -6.01
N ASP A 282 -11.45 -2.23 -6.27
CA ASP A 282 -10.26 -3.01 -5.89
C ASP A 282 -10.25 -3.29 -4.38
N GLY A 283 -10.64 -2.29 -3.58
CA GLY A 283 -10.75 -2.41 -2.13
C GLY A 283 -11.83 -3.38 -1.68
N GLU A 284 -13.04 -3.26 -2.21
CA GLU A 284 -14.14 -4.17 -1.89
C GLU A 284 -13.81 -5.62 -2.26
N GLU A 285 -13.23 -5.85 -3.44
CA GLU A 285 -12.83 -7.17 -3.90
C GLU A 285 -11.72 -7.77 -3.03
N PHE A 286 -10.66 -7.01 -2.73
CA PHE A 286 -9.55 -7.50 -1.93
C PHE A 286 -9.96 -7.77 -0.48
N MET A 287 -10.69 -6.84 0.16
CA MET A 287 -11.10 -6.99 1.56
C MET A 287 -12.08 -8.16 1.75
N ALA A 288 -12.84 -8.52 0.71
CA ALA A 288 -13.67 -9.74 0.69
C ALA A 288 -12.86 -11.03 0.41
N LEU A 289 -11.73 -10.93 -0.30
CA LEU A 289 -10.87 -12.07 -0.65
C LEU A 289 -9.87 -12.42 0.45
N ALA A 290 -9.24 -11.42 1.08
CA ALA A 290 -8.21 -11.59 2.10
C ALA A 290 -8.57 -12.63 3.18
N PRO A 291 -9.78 -12.60 3.78
CA PRO A 291 -10.16 -13.60 4.79
C PRO A 291 -10.38 -15.02 4.26
N LYS A 292 -10.58 -15.20 2.95
CA LYS A 292 -10.68 -16.52 2.31
C LYS A 292 -9.31 -17.13 2.01
N VAL A 293 -8.30 -16.28 1.82
CA VAL A 293 -6.88 -16.65 1.63
C VAL A 293 -6.15 -16.89 2.96
N PRO A 294 -6.83 -16.67 4.10
CA PRO A 294 -6.34 -15.93 5.28
C PRO A 294 -4.92 -15.36 5.15
N VAL A 295 -4.80 -14.23 4.43
CA VAL A 295 -3.51 -13.51 4.29
C VAL A 295 -2.93 -13.20 5.67
N ARG A 296 -1.71 -13.63 5.96
CA ARG A 296 -0.99 -13.27 7.19
C ARG A 296 0.02 -12.16 6.92
N THR A 297 -0.07 -11.10 7.70
CA THR A 297 0.90 -10.00 7.69
C THR A 297 1.89 -10.19 8.81
N ARG A 298 3.19 -10.06 8.51
CA ARG A 298 4.20 -9.95 9.57
C ARG A 298 4.30 -8.48 9.98
N VAL A 299 4.11 -8.21 11.27
CA VAL A 299 4.01 -6.85 11.80
C VAL A 299 4.98 -6.62 12.95
N GLU A 300 5.49 -5.40 13.05
CA GLU A 300 6.22 -4.89 14.20
C GLU A 300 5.56 -3.60 14.69
N THR A 301 5.18 -3.58 15.97
CA THR A 301 4.40 -2.47 16.54
C THR A 301 5.30 -1.43 17.18
N PHE A 302 4.94 -0.16 17.01
CA PHE A 302 5.57 0.99 17.64
C PHE A 302 4.48 1.85 18.30
N PRO A 303 4.71 2.47 19.46
CA PRO A 303 3.82 3.52 19.96
C PRO A 303 3.83 4.73 19.00
N LEU A 304 2.78 5.55 19.03
CA LEU A 304 2.64 6.72 18.15
C LEU A 304 3.85 7.66 18.22
N GLU A 305 4.37 7.93 19.42
CA GLU A 305 5.54 8.78 19.66
C GLU A 305 6.83 8.28 18.97
N GLU A 306 6.89 7.00 18.58
CA GLU A 306 8.04 6.38 17.91
C GLU A 306 7.91 6.37 16.37
N ALA A 307 7.00 7.14 15.78
CA ALA A 307 6.82 7.18 14.33
C ALA A 307 8.12 7.49 13.55
N ASN A 308 8.97 8.38 14.07
CA ASN A 308 10.27 8.68 13.45
C ASN A 308 11.21 7.47 13.46
N GLU A 309 11.19 6.65 14.52
CA GLU A 309 11.99 5.42 14.59
C GLU A 309 11.47 4.37 13.61
N ALA A 310 10.15 4.18 13.54
CA ALA A 310 9.53 3.27 12.58
C ALA A 310 9.89 3.66 11.13
N LEU A 311 9.80 4.94 10.78
CA LEU A 311 10.22 5.48 9.48
C LEU A 311 11.71 5.25 9.23
N ALA A 312 12.57 5.53 10.21
CA ALA A 312 14.01 5.33 10.08
C ALA A 312 14.37 3.85 9.87
N ARG A 313 13.75 2.93 10.60
CA ARG A 313 13.97 1.49 10.43
C ARG A 313 13.48 0.99 9.08
N LEU A 314 12.33 1.47 8.62
CA LEU A 314 11.82 1.16 7.28
C LEU A 314 12.80 1.64 6.21
N ARG A 315 13.29 2.89 6.30
CA ARG A 315 14.27 3.48 5.37
C ARG A 315 15.53 2.63 5.23
N HIS A 316 16.02 2.06 6.33
CA HIS A 316 17.22 1.22 6.34
C HIS A 316 16.96 -0.27 6.07
N GLY A 317 15.73 -0.67 5.73
CA GLY A 317 15.38 -2.06 5.48
C GLY A 317 15.46 -2.96 6.72
N LYS A 318 15.31 -2.39 7.92
CA LYS A 318 15.37 -3.09 9.22
C LYS A 318 14.00 -3.56 9.73
N ILE A 319 13.00 -3.62 8.84
CA ILE A 319 11.65 -4.09 9.11
C ILE A 319 11.40 -5.33 8.25
N GLN A 320 11.04 -6.44 8.90
CA GLN A 320 10.58 -7.65 8.22
C GLN A 320 9.05 -7.66 8.20
N GLY A 321 8.45 -7.36 7.04
CA GLY A 321 6.99 -7.21 6.91
C GLY A 321 6.58 -5.73 6.93
N ALA A 322 5.72 -5.34 7.87
CA ALA A 322 5.24 -3.96 8.02
C ALA A 322 5.48 -3.43 9.44
N ALA A 323 5.85 -2.17 9.55
CA ALA A 323 5.83 -1.44 10.82
C ALA A 323 4.43 -0.85 11.04
N VAL A 324 3.93 -0.86 12.26
CA VAL A 324 2.58 -0.37 12.59
C VAL A 324 2.61 0.49 13.84
N LEU A 325 2.12 1.72 13.72
CA LEU A 325 1.93 2.60 14.85
C LEU A 325 0.64 2.26 15.58
N VAL A 326 0.71 2.19 16.91
CA VAL A 326 -0.42 1.93 17.79
C VAL A 326 -0.56 3.14 18.73
N PRO A 327 -1.48 4.07 18.45
CA PRO A 327 -1.82 5.14 19.39
C PRO A 327 -2.29 4.53 20.72
N LYS A 328 -1.79 5.05 21.84
CA LYS A 328 -2.28 4.60 23.15
C LYS A 328 -3.77 4.96 23.25
N PRO A 329 -4.63 4.09 23.79
CA PRO A 329 -5.99 4.50 24.12
C PRO A 329 -5.94 5.66 25.12
N ASP A 330 -6.86 6.61 24.97
CA ASP A 330 -7.07 7.66 25.97
C ASP A 330 -7.16 6.99 27.35
N SER A 331 -6.20 7.30 28.23
CA SER A 331 -6.30 6.91 29.63
C SER A 331 -7.49 7.68 30.21
N ALA A 332 -8.62 7.00 30.35
CA ALA A 332 -9.80 7.49 31.06
C ALA A 332 -9.47 7.83 32.52
#